data_AF-A0A7K8QNB4-F1
#
_entry.id   AF-A0A7K8QNB4-F1
#
_cell.length_a   1.000
_cell.length_b   1.000
_cell.length_c   1.000
_cell.angle_alpha   90.00
_cell.angle_beta   90.00
_cell.angle_gamma   90.00
#
_symmetry.space_group_name_H-M   'P 1'
#
loop_
_entity.id
_entity.type
_entity.pdbx_description
1 polymer ?
#
loop_
_entity_poly.entity_id
_entity_poly.type
_entity_poly.pdbx_seq_one_letter_code
_entity_poly.pdbx_strand_id
1 'polypeptide(L)'
;KVFQAVVSCIGVDGTIYIIPKSFEIALNKLMSEIQSTFRGLGLLIPYCWKKGEACVVRGSDTVWYRGKVVAVNGSTLQVQYIDRGYLESISQCHLYPTTFYTGIPPFCIPCQLYKTLPMGNSWQQDAVDFLQELLKNEEVEIHVEELPDNPWDKLSISLYFGGISLSSFMAHQKYCVAEDSQDIQKLGLFAGDIPVSPSYILPPLPVPGDTFPVSVTHLVSPKEVYICLDPSKNLRKQSATENGTSSDSESLDKALRWCNKIAKSFPLVTNFKKELPCLAEYVDGLWYRAKLLSVTKFVPDILIQFVDYGTYLVAPMSRLRHIPYHLLKYPVQAVQVLLAGFRPASDDKNIERIPYSPEWSMKALWAMVDCVEGKRLSASILTLSPEVTISLYGDDKNLVHLKLIEMGLAELDE
;
A
#
# COMPACT_ATOMS: atom_id res chain seq x y z
N LYS A 1 -5.23 -22.20 8.93
CA LYS A 1 -4.81 -22.33 7.50
C LYS A 1 -4.66 -20.93 6.93
N VAL A 2 -3.60 -20.63 6.17
CA VAL A 2 -3.38 -19.28 5.58
C VAL A 2 -3.48 -19.32 4.06
N PHE A 3 -4.17 -18.37 3.43
CA PHE A 3 -4.26 -18.24 1.98
C PHE A 3 -4.62 -16.81 1.54
N GLN A 4 -4.35 -16.49 0.27
CA GLN A 4 -4.72 -15.21 -0.34
C GLN A 4 -6.12 -15.28 -0.98
N ALA A 5 -6.89 -14.21 -0.83
CA ALA A 5 -8.23 -14.09 -1.40
C ALA A 5 -8.51 -12.66 -1.87
N VAL A 6 -9.56 -12.49 -2.67
CA VAL A 6 -10.12 -11.18 -3.01
C VAL A 6 -11.44 -11.01 -2.29
N VAL A 7 -11.65 -9.87 -1.63
CA VAL A 7 -12.97 -9.55 -1.04
C VAL A 7 -13.91 -9.10 -2.16
N SER A 8 -14.94 -9.89 -2.44
CA SER A 8 -15.89 -9.62 -3.52
C SER A 8 -16.94 -8.59 -3.12
N CYS A 9 -17.46 -8.67 -1.90
CA CYS A 9 -18.38 -7.68 -1.34
C CYS A 9 -18.48 -7.78 0.19
N ILE A 10 -19.09 -6.77 0.79
CA ILE A 10 -19.50 -6.78 2.21
C ILE A 10 -21.02 -6.76 2.26
N GLY A 11 -21.60 -7.74 2.97
CA GLY A 11 -23.04 -7.83 3.20
C GLY A 11 -23.54 -6.74 4.13
N VAL A 12 -24.85 -6.46 4.07
CA VAL A 12 -25.53 -5.46 4.93
C VAL A 12 -25.43 -5.78 6.43
N ASP A 13 -25.14 -7.04 6.77
CA ASP A 13 -24.94 -7.53 8.13
C ASP A 13 -23.45 -7.59 8.52
N GLY A 14 -22.56 -7.02 7.71
CA GLY A 14 -21.11 -7.06 7.89
C GLY A 14 -20.44 -8.38 7.48
N THR A 15 -21.17 -9.32 6.85
CA THR A 15 -20.56 -10.54 6.30
C THR A 15 -19.54 -10.20 5.23
N ILE A 16 -18.33 -10.73 5.35
CA ILE A 16 -17.25 -10.52 4.39
C ILE A 16 -17.30 -11.67 3.39
N TYR A 17 -17.52 -11.38 2.12
CA TYR A 17 -17.54 -12.37 1.07
C TYR A 17 -16.20 -12.39 0.36
N ILE A 18 -15.53 -13.55 0.35
CA ILE A 18 -14.20 -13.71 -0.23
C ILE A 18 -14.18 -14.76 -1.33
N ILE A 19 -13.32 -14.55 -2.32
CA ILE A 19 -13.02 -15.52 -3.37
C ILE A 19 -11.53 -15.89 -3.24
N PRO A 20 -11.19 -17.12 -2.82
CA PRO A 20 -9.79 -17.56 -2.76
C PRO A 20 -9.10 -17.39 -4.11
N LYS A 21 -7.85 -16.91 -4.15
CA LYS A 21 -7.10 -16.75 -5.42
C LYS A 21 -6.99 -18.07 -6.19
N SER A 22 -6.92 -19.21 -5.48
CA SER A 22 -6.92 -20.55 -6.09
C SER A 22 -8.16 -20.86 -6.94
N PHE A 23 -9.26 -20.13 -6.76
CA PHE A 23 -10.51 -20.34 -7.47
C PHE A 23 -10.67 -19.45 -8.70
N GLU A 24 -9.80 -18.46 -8.89
CA GLU A 24 -9.95 -17.43 -9.93
C GLU A 24 -10.03 -18.03 -11.34
N ILE A 25 -9.14 -18.96 -11.68
CA ILE A 25 -9.12 -19.60 -13.01
C ILE A 25 -10.41 -20.38 -13.25
N ALA A 26 -10.86 -21.15 -12.26
CA ALA A 26 -12.07 -21.96 -12.36
C ALA A 26 -13.34 -21.08 -12.45
N LEU A 27 -13.40 -20.01 -11.66
CA LEU A 27 -14.48 -19.03 -11.71
C LEU A 27 -14.53 -18.34 -13.08
N ASN A 28 -13.39 -17.89 -13.61
CA ASN A 28 -13.31 -17.25 -14.93
C ASN A 28 -13.77 -18.19 -16.06
N LYS A 29 -13.40 -19.47 -15.98
CA LYS A 29 -13.86 -20.50 -16.91
C LYS A 29 -15.38 -20.67 -16.83
N LEU A 30 -15.94 -20.81 -15.62
CA LEU A 30 -17.38 -20.94 -15.41
C LEU A 30 -18.12 -19.69 -15.92
N MET A 31 -17.61 -18.49 -15.63
CA MET A 31 -18.22 -17.24 -16.08
C MET A 31 -18.26 -17.13 -17.60
N SER A 32 -17.19 -17.56 -18.28
CA SER A 32 -17.13 -17.61 -19.74
C SER A 32 -18.12 -18.64 -20.32
N GLU A 33 -18.23 -19.81 -19.70
CA GLU A 33 -19.18 -20.86 -20.09
C GLU A 33 -20.63 -20.37 -19.94
N ILE A 34 -20.98 -19.78 -18.80
CA ILE A 34 -22.32 -19.22 -18.55
C ILE A 34 -22.64 -18.13 -19.58
N GLN A 35 -21.69 -17.23 -19.90
CA GLN A 35 -21.90 -16.22 -20.93
C GLN A 35 -22.20 -16.82 -22.30
N SER A 36 -21.53 -17.92 -22.66
CA SER A 36 -21.72 -18.59 -23.93
C SER A 36 -23.06 -19.32 -23.98
N THR A 37 -23.38 -20.09 -22.94
CA THR A 37 -24.58 -20.94 -22.88
C THR A 37 -25.87 -20.12 -22.85
N PHE A 38 -25.87 -18.98 -22.14
CA PHE A 38 -27.05 -18.13 -21.99
C PHE A 38 -27.08 -16.96 -22.99
N ARG A 39 -26.17 -16.96 -23.98
CA ARG A 39 -26.11 -15.95 -25.04
C ARG A 39 -27.39 -15.98 -25.86
N GLY A 40 -28.09 -14.85 -25.95
CA GLY A 40 -29.24 -14.69 -26.85
C GLY A 40 -30.56 -15.26 -26.33
N LEU A 41 -30.64 -15.68 -25.06
CA LEU A 41 -31.91 -15.99 -24.42
C LEU A 41 -32.76 -14.71 -24.27
N GLY A 42 -33.96 -14.72 -24.86
CA GLY A 42 -34.95 -13.65 -24.76
C GLY A 42 -35.79 -13.74 -23.49
N LEU A 43 -36.43 -12.64 -23.07
CA LEU A 43 -37.16 -12.50 -21.80
C LEU A 43 -38.04 -13.73 -21.47
N LEU A 44 -37.93 -14.22 -20.24
CA LEU A 44 -38.57 -15.45 -19.81
C LEU A 44 -40.10 -15.34 -19.74
N ILE A 45 -40.75 -16.45 -20.07
CA ILE A 45 -42.17 -16.75 -19.80
C ILE A 45 -42.42 -16.68 -18.28
N PRO A 46 -43.61 -16.27 -17.79
CA PRO A 46 -43.88 -16.17 -16.36
C PRO A 46 -43.57 -17.47 -15.61
N TYR A 47 -42.74 -17.37 -14.57
CA TYR A 47 -42.30 -18.48 -13.73
C TYR A 47 -42.54 -18.15 -12.24
N CYS A 48 -43.10 -19.10 -11.50
CA CYS A 48 -43.40 -18.94 -10.07
C CYS A 48 -42.19 -19.32 -9.20
N TRP A 49 -41.33 -18.34 -8.94
CA TRP A 49 -40.13 -18.51 -8.11
C TRP A 49 -40.45 -18.85 -6.66
N LYS A 50 -39.63 -19.73 -6.06
CA LYS A 50 -39.64 -20.00 -4.62
C LYS A 50 -38.31 -19.64 -3.97
N LYS A 51 -38.37 -19.29 -2.68
CA LYS A 51 -37.18 -19.07 -1.85
C LYS A 51 -36.31 -20.33 -1.87
N GLY A 52 -35.03 -20.15 -2.17
CA GLY A 52 -34.01 -21.19 -2.24
C GLY A 52 -33.77 -21.75 -3.64
N GLU A 53 -34.61 -21.41 -4.64
CA GLU A 53 -34.42 -21.92 -6.00
C GLU A 53 -33.17 -21.36 -6.68
N ALA A 54 -32.45 -22.25 -7.37
CA ALA A 54 -31.29 -21.90 -8.16
C ALA A 54 -31.71 -21.28 -9.50
N CYS A 55 -30.95 -20.28 -9.94
CA CYS A 55 -31.21 -19.56 -11.18
C CYS A 55 -29.90 -19.16 -11.88
N VAL A 56 -30.03 -18.82 -13.16
CA VAL A 56 -29.05 -17.94 -13.83
C VAL A 56 -29.69 -16.58 -13.94
N VAL A 57 -28.98 -15.53 -13.52
CA VAL A 57 -29.47 -14.16 -13.49
C VAL A 57 -28.65 -13.29 -14.42
N ARG A 58 -29.32 -12.47 -15.23
CA ARG A 58 -28.66 -11.40 -15.99
C ARG A 58 -28.59 -10.16 -15.12
N GLY A 59 -27.39 -9.79 -14.69
CA GLY A 59 -27.18 -8.59 -13.89
C GLY A 59 -27.50 -7.30 -14.64
N SER A 60 -27.53 -6.21 -13.89
CA SER A 60 -27.68 -4.85 -14.42
C SER A 60 -26.52 -4.44 -15.34
N ASP A 61 -25.36 -5.06 -15.18
CA ASP A 61 -24.20 -4.99 -16.08
C ASP A 61 -24.39 -5.78 -17.39
N THR A 62 -25.55 -6.41 -17.57
CA THR A 62 -25.95 -7.24 -18.72
C THR A 62 -25.23 -8.59 -18.83
N VAL A 63 -24.44 -8.96 -17.83
CA VAL A 63 -23.66 -10.21 -17.75
C VAL A 63 -24.47 -11.29 -17.00
N TRP A 64 -24.27 -12.56 -17.34
CA TRP A 64 -24.95 -13.70 -16.72
C TRP A 64 -24.18 -14.28 -15.54
N TYR A 65 -24.89 -14.63 -14.47
CA TYR A 65 -24.30 -15.15 -13.24
C TYR A 65 -25.13 -16.31 -12.67
N ARG A 66 -24.52 -17.13 -11.81
CA ARG A 66 -25.29 -18.05 -10.98
C ARG A 66 -25.94 -17.29 -9.84
N GLY A 67 -27.23 -17.54 -9.63
CA GLY A 67 -28.02 -16.89 -8.61
C GLY A 67 -28.81 -17.88 -7.77
N LYS A 68 -29.25 -17.42 -6.60
CA LYS A 68 -30.21 -18.12 -5.73
C LYS A 68 -31.26 -17.14 -5.27
N VAL A 69 -32.54 -17.49 -5.42
CA VAL A 69 -33.64 -16.64 -4.96
C VAL A 69 -33.70 -16.69 -3.43
N VAL A 70 -33.60 -15.53 -2.77
CA VAL A 70 -33.60 -15.40 -1.31
C VAL A 70 -34.94 -14.91 -0.78
N ALA A 71 -35.62 -14.05 -1.54
CA ALA A 71 -36.96 -13.58 -1.25
C ALA A 71 -37.72 -13.20 -2.53
N VAL A 72 -39.05 -13.27 -2.46
CA VAL A 72 -39.97 -12.90 -3.56
C VAL A 72 -40.79 -11.70 -3.07
N ASN A 73 -40.59 -10.54 -3.69
CA ASN A 73 -41.17 -9.27 -3.26
C ASN A 73 -42.08 -8.72 -4.37
N GLY A 74 -43.27 -9.32 -4.53
CA GLY A 74 -44.22 -8.91 -5.55
C GLY A 74 -43.67 -9.13 -6.97
N SER A 75 -43.35 -8.04 -7.68
CA SER A 75 -42.82 -8.09 -9.06
C SER A 75 -41.31 -8.24 -9.16
N THR A 76 -40.58 -8.08 -8.05
CA THR A 76 -39.11 -8.23 -8.01
C THR A 76 -38.69 -9.38 -7.10
N LEU A 77 -37.52 -9.90 -7.37
CA LEU A 77 -36.90 -11.00 -6.64
C LEU A 77 -35.61 -10.49 -6.01
N GLN A 78 -35.37 -10.88 -4.77
CA GLN A 78 -34.08 -10.69 -4.14
C GLN A 78 -33.22 -11.92 -4.46
N VAL A 79 -32.14 -11.70 -5.21
CA VAL A 79 -31.27 -12.76 -5.73
C VAL A 79 -29.87 -12.60 -5.16
N GLN A 80 -29.33 -13.69 -4.62
CA GLN A 80 -27.92 -13.77 -4.22
C GLN A 80 -27.09 -14.27 -5.39
N TYR A 81 -26.06 -13.52 -5.74
CA TYR A 81 -25.05 -13.93 -6.72
C TYR A 81 -24.08 -14.88 -6.03
N ILE A 82 -24.31 -16.19 -6.13
CA ILE A 82 -23.67 -17.18 -5.24
C ILE A 82 -22.13 -17.22 -5.38
N ASP A 83 -21.59 -16.80 -6.53
CA ASP A 83 -20.15 -16.76 -6.78
C ASP A 83 -19.48 -15.45 -6.39
N ARG A 84 -20.27 -14.45 -5.95
CA ARG A 84 -19.77 -13.12 -5.56
C ARG A 84 -20.29 -12.62 -4.22
N GLY A 85 -21.34 -13.24 -3.68
CA GLY A 85 -21.87 -12.98 -2.33
C GLY A 85 -22.93 -11.89 -2.23
N TYR A 86 -22.98 -10.93 -3.16
CA TYR A 86 -23.89 -9.78 -3.06
C TYR A 86 -25.33 -10.13 -3.43
N LEU A 87 -26.25 -9.31 -2.92
CA LEU A 87 -27.69 -9.38 -3.17
C LEU A 87 -28.11 -8.25 -4.10
N GLU A 88 -29.01 -8.54 -5.03
CA GLU A 88 -29.64 -7.54 -5.88
C GLU A 88 -31.16 -7.77 -5.91
N SER A 89 -31.92 -6.68 -5.98
CA SER A 89 -33.35 -6.73 -6.26
C SER A 89 -33.53 -6.60 -7.77
N ILE A 90 -34.04 -7.65 -8.41
CA ILE A 90 -34.08 -7.74 -9.86
C ILE A 90 -35.43 -8.28 -10.35
N SER A 91 -35.83 -7.85 -11.55
CA SER A 91 -37.07 -8.32 -12.17
C SER A 91 -36.98 -9.79 -12.56
N GLN A 92 -38.08 -10.53 -12.38
CA GLN A 92 -38.19 -11.95 -12.74
C GLN A 92 -37.84 -12.25 -14.21
N CYS A 93 -37.98 -11.27 -15.12
CA CYS A 93 -37.68 -11.46 -16.54
C CYS A 93 -36.17 -11.58 -16.85
N HIS A 94 -35.30 -11.31 -15.87
CA HIS A 94 -33.86 -11.45 -15.97
C HIS A 94 -33.32 -12.76 -15.40
N LEU A 95 -34.17 -13.61 -14.79
CA LEU A 95 -33.75 -14.88 -14.22
C LEU A 95 -34.22 -16.05 -15.06
N TYR A 96 -33.43 -17.13 -15.07
CA TYR A 96 -33.76 -18.42 -15.68
C TYR A 96 -33.67 -19.52 -14.65
N PRO A 97 -34.74 -20.31 -14.43
CA PRO A 97 -34.64 -21.48 -13.58
C PRO A 97 -33.68 -22.46 -14.24
N THR A 98 -32.77 -23.02 -13.45
CA THR A 98 -31.74 -23.91 -13.99
C THR A 98 -31.38 -24.98 -12.97
N THR A 99 -31.08 -26.17 -13.46
CA THR A 99 -30.36 -27.20 -12.72
C THR A 99 -28.92 -27.34 -13.21
N PHE A 100 -28.53 -26.62 -14.26
CA PHE A 100 -27.15 -26.55 -14.72
C PHE A 100 -26.26 -25.99 -13.61
N TYR A 101 -25.04 -26.50 -13.51
CA TYR A 101 -24.02 -26.08 -12.54
C TYR A 101 -24.36 -26.33 -11.06
N THR A 102 -25.45 -27.04 -10.75
CA THR A 102 -25.78 -27.43 -9.36
C THR A 102 -24.73 -28.33 -8.71
N GLY A 103 -23.97 -29.08 -9.52
CA GLY A 103 -22.83 -29.87 -9.07
C GLY A 103 -21.53 -29.08 -8.83
N ILE A 104 -21.50 -27.78 -9.16
CA ILE A 104 -20.34 -26.92 -8.92
C ILE A 104 -20.62 -26.12 -7.65
N PRO A 105 -19.79 -26.22 -6.59
CA PRO A 105 -19.96 -25.40 -5.39
C PRO A 105 -19.85 -23.89 -5.68
N PRO A 106 -20.43 -23.02 -4.85
CA PRO A 106 -20.19 -21.58 -4.93
C PRO A 106 -18.70 -21.25 -4.78
N PHE A 107 -18.18 -20.33 -5.59
CA PHE A 107 -16.77 -19.89 -5.50
C PHE A 107 -16.53 -18.86 -4.40
N CYS A 108 -17.59 -18.24 -3.89
CA CYS A 108 -17.52 -17.27 -2.82
C CYS A 108 -17.72 -17.95 -1.46
N ILE A 109 -16.91 -17.56 -0.48
CA ILE A 109 -17.00 -18.04 0.91
C ILE A 109 -17.51 -16.88 1.78
N PRO A 110 -18.63 -17.04 2.50
CA PRO A 110 -19.06 -16.07 3.49
C PRO A 110 -18.18 -16.18 4.73
N CYS A 111 -17.75 -15.05 5.28
CA CYS A 111 -16.84 -15.00 6.42
C CYS A 111 -17.30 -14.01 7.48
N GLN A 112 -16.89 -14.28 8.71
CA GLN A 112 -17.02 -13.39 9.86
C GLN A 112 -15.66 -13.21 10.53
N LEU A 113 -15.43 -12.04 11.13
CA LEU A 113 -14.20 -11.78 11.86
C LEU A 113 -14.19 -12.55 13.18
N TYR A 114 -13.13 -13.32 13.40
CA TYR A 114 -12.94 -14.10 14.61
C TYR A 114 -12.89 -13.19 15.84
N LYS A 115 -13.62 -13.58 16.89
CA LYS A 115 -13.70 -12.88 18.19
C LYS A 115 -13.83 -11.35 18.10
N THR A 116 -14.62 -10.90 17.13
CA THR A 116 -14.87 -9.47 16.87
C THR A 116 -16.35 -9.18 17.08
N LEU A 117 -16.66 -8.41 18.11
CA LEU A 117 -18.02 -8.02 18.45
C LEU A 117 -18.30 -6.59 17.96
N PRO A 118 -19.20 -6.37 16.98
CA PRO A 118 -19.53 -5.04 16.52
C PRO A 118 -20.20 -4.21 17.64
N MET A 119 -19.97 -2.90 17.60
CA MET A 119 -20.61 -1.97 18.55
C MET A 119 -22.13 -2.02 18.38
N GLY A 120 -22.85 -2.22 19.48
CA GLY A 120 -24.31 -2.39 19.44
C GLY A 120 -24.77 -3.79 19.04
N ASN A 121 -23.88 -4.79 19.04
CA ASN A 121 -24.14 -6.20 18.72
C ASN A 121 -24.54 -6.49 17.26
N SER A 122 -24.53 -5.47 16.39
CA SER A 122 -24.67 -5.62 14.94
C SER A 122 -23.81 -4.59 14.22
N TRP A 123 -23.32 -4.94 13.02
CA TRP A 123 -22.59 -3.98 12.19
C TRP A 123 -23.53 -2.87 11.73
N GLN A 124 -23.23 -1.65 12.17
CA GLN A 124 -23.98 -0.46 11.79
C GLN A 124 -23.67 -0.07 10.34
N GLN A 125 -24.57 0.69 9.71
CA GLN A 125 -24.46 1.02 8.28
C GLN A 125 -23.17 1.78 7.95
N ASP A 126 -22.76 2.73 8.81
CA ASP A 126 -21.51 3.46 8.66
C ASP A 126 -20.26 2.56 8.74
N ALA A 127 -20.28 1.55 9.62
CA ALA A 127 -19.22 0.55 9.70
C ALA A 127 -19.19 -0.35 8.45
N VAL A 128 -20.35 -0.73 7.92
CA VAL A 128 -20.48 -1.53 6.69
C VAL A 128 -20.00 -0.72 5.48
N ASP A 129 -20.41 0.53 5.35
CA ASP A 129 -19.99 1.43 4.27
C ASP A 129 -18.46 1.62 4.31
N PHE A 130 -17.90 1.79 5.50
CA PHE A 130 -16.46 1.88 5.69
C PHE A 130 -15.74 0.59 5.29
N LEU A 131 -16.25 -0.59 5.67
CA LEU A 131 -15.72 -1.87 5.22
C LEU A 131 -15.79 -2.03 3.70
N GLN A 132 -16.88 -1.58 3.08
CA GLN A 132 -17.04 -1.63 1.62
C GLN A 132 -16.01 -0.74 0.92
N GLU A 133 -15.81 0.49 1.38
CA GLU A 133 -14.79 1.39 0.84
C GLU A 133 -13.37 0.81 1.02
N LEU A 134 -13.13 0.18 2.16
CA LEU A 134 -11.81 -0.33 2.54
C LEU A 134 -11.41 -1.59 1.78
N LEU A 135 -12.35 -2.52 1.58
CA LEU A 135 -12.04 -3.91 1.20
C LEU A 135 -12.55 -4.31 -0.18
N LYS A 136 -13.50 -3.60 -0.78
CA LYS A 136 -14.11 -4.05 -2.05
C LYS A 136 -13.04 -4.22 -3.14
N ASN A 137 -12.98 -5.42 -3.71
CA ASN A 137 -11.99 -5.86 -4.71
C ASN A 137 -10.54 -5.85 -4.22
N GLU A 138 -10.29 -5.77 -2.91
CA GLU A 138 -8.94 -5.83 -2.37
C GLU A 138 -8.46 -7.27 -2.21
N GLU A 139 -7.17 -7.46 -2.50
CA GLU A 139 -6.46 -8.68 -2.15
C GLU A 139 -6.11 -8.69 -0.66
N VAL A 140 -6.46 -9.77 0.01
CA VAL A 140 -6.33 -9.93 1.45
C VAL A 140 -5.73 -11.29 1.79
N GLU A 141 -4.98 -11.34 2.88
CA GLU A 141 -4.51 -12.58 3.47
C GLU A 141 -5.52 -13.05 4.53
N ILE A 142 -5.91 -14.31 4.42
CA ILE A 142 -6.94 -14.94 5.25
C ILE A 142 -6.29 -16.01 6.11
N HIS A 143 -6.45 -15.88 7.41
CA HIS A 143 -6.08 -16.89 8.40
C HIS A 143 -7.37 -17.51 8.92
N VAL A 144 -7.57 -18.80 8.64
CA VAL A 144 -8.71 -19.55 9.15
C VAL A 144 -8.47 -19.91 10.60
N GLU A 145 -9.35 -19.42 11.47
CA GLU A 145 -9.32 -19.62 12.91
C GLU A 145 -10.23 -20.78 13.30
N GLU A 146 -11.49 -20.75 12.86
CA GLU A 146 -12.48 -21.79 13.16
C GLU A 146 -13.29 -22.16 11.92
N LEU A 147 -13.49 -23.46 11.73
CA LEU A 147 -14.39 -23.98 10.70
C LEU A 147 -15.83 -23.98 11.23
N PRO A 148 -16.82 -23.64 10.40
CA PRO A 148 -18.22 -23.73 10.81
C PRO A 148 -18.67 -25.20 10.92
N ASP A 149 -19.59 -25.47 11.84
CA ASP A 149 -20.21 -26.80 11.99
C ASP A 149 -20.99 -27.20 10.73
N ASN A 150 -21.66 -26.22 10.12
CA ASN A 150 -22.36 -26.37 8.85
C ASN A 150 -21.50 -25.77 7.73
N PRO A 151 -21.20 -26.51 6.65
CA PRO A 151 -20.44 -26.01 5.49
C PRO A 151 -21.03 -24.76 4.81
N TRP A 152 -22.31 -24.44 5.07
CA TRP A 152 -23.00 -23.28 4.52
C TRP A 152 -22.97 -22.04 5.42
N ASP A 153 -22.47 -22.15 6.65
CA ASP A 153 -22.36 -21.04 7.59
C ASP A 153 -21.07 -20.23 7.35
N LYS A 154 -20.92 -19.11 8.08
CA LYS A 154 -19.82 -18.18 7.92
C LYS A 154 -18.52 -18.79 8.46
N LEU A 155 -17.45 -18.73 7.66
CA LEU A 155 -16.11 -19.09 8.10
C LEU A 155 -15.55 -18.04 9.07
N SER A 156 -15.02 -18.47 10.22
CA SER A 156 -14.41 -17.58 11.20
C SER A 156 -12.95 -17.33 10.85
N ILE A 157 -12.59 -16.06 10.60
CA ILE A 157 -11.29 -15.69 10.03
C ILE A 157 -10.64 -14.51 10.76
N SER A 158 -9.30 -14.52 10.76
CA SER A 158 -8.49 -13.31 10.90
C SER A 158 -8.11 -12.82 9.51
N LEU A 159 -8.56 -11.61 9.15
CA LEU A 159 -8.29 -11.00 7.85
C LEU A 159 -7.18 -9.96 7.98
N TYR A 160 -6.17 -10.07 7.13
CA TYR A 160 -5.07 -9.12 7.00
C TYR A 160 -5.08 -8.48 5.62
N PHE A 161 -5.00 -7.15 5.58
CA PHE A 161 -5.02 -6.34 4.37
C PHE A 161 -3.86 -5.35 4.47
N GLY A 162 -2.89 -5.45 3.55
CA GLY A 162 -1.62 -4.72 3.67
C GLY A 162 -0.80 -5.06 4.94
N GLY A 163 -0.95 -6.28 5.47
CA GLY A 163 -0.27 -6.75 6.68
C GLY A 163 -0.91 -6.31 8.00
N ILE A 164 -2.12 -5.76 7.96
CA ILE A 164 -2.81 -5.19 9.12
C ILE A 164 -4.05 -6.01 9.41
N SER A 165 -4.23 -6.37 10.68
CA SER A 165 -5.44 -7.03 11.18
C SER A 165 -6.67 -6.12 11.04
N LEU A 166 -7.69 -6.59 10.33
CA LEU A 166 -8.95 -5.86 10.14
C LEU A 166 -9.72 -5.68 11.45
N SER A 167 -9.79 -6.72 12.28
CA SER A 167 -10.44 -6.62 13.60
C SER A 167 -9.79 -5.56 14.48
N SER A 168 -8.45 -5.52 14.52
CA SER A 168 -7.71 -4.51 15.27
C SER A 168 -7.94 -3.10 14.72
N PHE A 169 -7.97 -2.96 13.40
CA PHE A 169 -8.21 -1.67 12.75
C PHE A 169 -9.64 -1.15 12.99
N MET A 170 -10.65 -2.00 12.81
CA MET A 170 -12.05 -1.64 13.07
C MET A 170 -12.29 -1.31 14.55
N ALA A 171 -11.60 -2.00 15.47
CA ALA A 171 -11.65 -1.67 16.89
C ALA A 171 -11.02 -0.30 17.20
N HIS A 172 -9.91 0.04 16.56
CA HIS A 172 -9.29 1.37 16.68
C HIS A 172 -10.21 2.49 16.19
N GLN A 173 -10.95 2.25 15.09
CA GLN A 173 -11.97 3.17 14.57
C GLN A 173 -13.26 3.17 15.41
N LYS A 174 -13.31 2.41 16.51
CA LYS A 174 -14.44 2.30 17.44
C LYS A 174 -15.70 1.71 16.83
N TYR A 175 -15.56 0.86 15.81
CA TYR A 175 -16.68 0.13 15.21
C TYR A 175 -16.94 -1.23 15.87
N CYS A 176 -15.95 -1.79 16.58
CA CYS A 176 -16.08 -3.09 17.26
C CYS A 176 -15.17 -3.21 18.48
N VAL A 177 -15.34 -4.29 19.24
CA VAL A 177 -14.42 -4.78 20.27
C VAL A 177 -13.83 -6.10 19.79
N ALA A 178 -12.52 -6.27 19.83
CA ALA A 178 -11.84 -7.52 19.44
C ALA A 178 -11.17 -8.16 20.66
N GLU A 179 -11.49 -9.42 20.98
CA GLU A 179 -10.98 -10.09 22.19
C GLU A 179 -9.53 -10.58 22.03
N ASP A 180 -9.16 -11.11 20.85
CA ASP A 180 -7.80 -11.64 20.57
C ASP A 180 -6.85 -10.56 20.06
N SER A 181 -6.77 -9.46 20.81
CA SER A 181 -6.08 -8.25 20.44
C SER A 181 -4.55 -8.28 20.60
N GLN A 182 -3.91 -9.41 20.28
CA GLN A 182 -2.45 -9.47 20.26
C GLN A 182 -1.84 -8.43 19.29
N ASP A 183 -2.61 -7.98 18.28
CA ASP A 183 -2.26 -6.89 17.37
C ASP A 183 -2.83 -5.50 17.74
N ILE A 184 -3.68 -5.36 18.77
CA ILE A 184 -3.96 -4.02 19.35
C ILE A 184 -2.70 -3.47 20.02
N GLN A 185 -1.75 -4.32 20.43
CA GLN A 185 -0.40 -3.84 20.77
C GLN A 185 0.34 -3.21 19.57
N LYS A 186 0.01 -3.58 18.31
CA LYS A 186 0.60 -2.97 17.09
C LYS A 186 -0.16 -1.74 16.55
N LEU A 187 -1.40 -1.50 16.98
CA LEU A 187 -2.21 -0.32 16.61
C LEU A 187 -2.44 0.65 17.78
N GLY A 188 -2.15 0.24 19.02
CA GLY A 188 -2.51 0.91 20.27
C GLY A 188 -1.36 1.47 21.10
N LEU A 189 -0.16 1.68 20.55
CA LEU A 189 0.93 2.37 21.26
C LEU A 189 0.83 3.89 21.08
N PHE A 190 -0.28 4.45 21.56
CA PHE A 190 -0.49 5.89 21.72
C PHE A 190 -0.39 6.36 23.17
N ALA A 191 -0.26 5.46 24.14
CA ALA A 191 0.02 5.82 25.54
C ALA A 191 0.52 4.59 26.31
N GLY A 192 1.78 4.63 26.77
CA GLY A 192 2.31 3.68 27.76
C GLY A 192 3.15 2.54 27.20
N ASP A 193 4.47 2.65 27.39
CA ASP A 193 5.46 1.57 27.56
C ASP A 193 5.77 0.64 26.37
N ILE A 194 6.53 1.15 25.40
CA ILE A 194 7.58 0.37 24.71
C ILE A 194 8.93 0.81 25.29
N PRO A 195 9.85 -0.10 25.63
CA PRO A 195 11.21 0.26 26.07
C PRO A 195 12.05 0.94 24.97
N VAL A 196 11.63 0.88 23.70
CA VAL A 196 12.40 1.35 22.53
C VAL A 196 11.57 2.38 21.76
N SER A 197 12.12 3.57 21.56
CA SER A 197 11.51 4.59 20.70
C SER A 197 11.40 4.04 19.26
N PRO A 198 10.23 4.10 18.59
CA PRO A 198 10.11 3.65 17.21
C PRO A 198 11.09 4.40 16.31
N SER A 199 11.82 3.66 15.47
CA SER A 199 12.78 4.21 14.52
C SER A 199 12.74 3.41 13.22
N TYR A 200 13.17 4.05 12.14
CA TYR A 200 13.31 3.37 10.85
C TYR A 200 14.57 2.51 10.80
N ILE A 201 14.50 1.45 10.00
CA ILE A 201 15.61 0.51 9.79
C ILE A 201 16.30 0.87 8.47
N LEU A 202 17.63 0.80 8.45
CA LEU A 202 18.41 0.96 7.21
C LEU A 202 18.34 -0.31 6.34
N PRO A 203 18.35 -0.19 5.01
CA PRO A 203 18.44 -1.35 4.14
C PRO A 203 19.81 -2.04 4.33
N PRO A 204 19.89 -3.36 4.09
CA PRO A 204 21.18 -4.06 4.09
C PRO A 204 22.07 -3.47 3.00
N LEU A 205 23.19 -2.86 3.41
CA LEU A 205 24.13 -2.26 2.49
C LEU A 205 25.08 -3.33 1.92
N PRO A 206 25.46 -3.22 0.63
CA PRO A 206 26.45 -4.09 0.02
C PRO A 206 27.80 -4.07 0.76
N VAL A 207 28.59 -5.12 0.56
CA VAL A 207 29.93 -5.22 1.16
C VAL A 207 30.85 -4.17 0.51
N PRO A 208 31.75 -3.53 1.29
CA PRO A 208 32.74 -2.63 0.72
C PRO A 208 33.53 -3.27 -0.42
N GLY A 209 33.72 -2.53 -1.51
CA GLY A 209 34.40 -2.98 -2.73
C GLY A 209 33.48 -3.52 -3.83
N ASP A 210 32.27 -4.00 -3.50
CA ASP A 210 31.32 -4.43 -4.53
C ASP A 210 30.70 -3.22 -5.24
N THR A 211 30.53 -3.33 -6.57
CA THR A 211 29.83 -2.32 -7.37
C THR A 211 28.39 -2.74 -7.58
N PHE A 212 27.44 -1.86 -7.29
CA PHE A 212 26.00 -2.13 -7.38
C PHE A 212 25.25 -0.97 -8.05
N PRO A 213 24.14 -1.26 -8.75
CA PRO A 213 23.36 -0.23 -9.41
C PRO A 213 22.62 0.63 -8.38
N VAL A 214 22.59 1.95 -8.61
CA VAL A 214 21.91 2.92 -7.75
C VAL A 214 21.22 4.01 -8.57
N SER A 215 20.32 4.74 -7.94
CA SER A 215 19.82 6.02 -8.42
C SER A 215 19.95 7.06 -7.32
N VAL A 216 20.32 8.29 -7.66
CA VAL A 216 20.29 9.42 -6.72
C VAL A 216 18.87 9.96 -6.64
N THR A 217 18.29 10.01 -5.43
CA THR A 217 16.92 10.48 -5.20
C THR A 217 16.87 11.93 -4.72
N HIS A 218 17.92 12.40 -4.06
CA HIS A 218 18.02 13.77 -3.55
C HIS A 218 19.49 14.17 -3.40
N LEU A 219 19.83 15.43 -3.67
CA LEU A 219 21.16 15.99 -3.40
C LEU A 219 21.02 17.01 -2.26
N VAL A 220 21.88 16.89 -1.26
CA VAL A 220 22.03 17.89 -0.21
C VAL A 220 23.12 18.88 -0.61
N SER A 221 24.25 18.38 -1.08
CA SER A 221 25.36 19.16 -1.65
C SER A 221 26.03 18.34 -2.76
N PRO A 222 27.00 18.89 -3.50
CA PRO A 222 27.79 18.09 -4.44
C PRO A 222 28.46 16.86 -3.80
N LYS A 223 28.83 16.92 -2.50
CA LYS A 223 29.52 15.82 -1.81
C LYS A 223 28.57 14.91 -1.03
N GLU A 224 27.32 15.31 -0.83
CA GLU A 224 26.35 14.62 0.03
C GLU A 224 25.03 14.37 -0.70
N VAL A 225 24.69 13.09 -0.87
CA VAL A 225 23.54 12.67 -1.67
C VAL A 225 22.75 11.56 -0.99
N TYR A 226 21.49 11.40 -1.39
CA TYR A 226 20.68 10.24 -1.05
C TYR A 226 20.61 9.28 -2.23
N ILE A 227 20.92 8.02 -1.98
CA ILE A 227 20.86 6.95 -2.99
C ILE A 227 19.75 5.95 -2.67
N CYS A 228 19.18 5.38 -3.74
CA CYS A 228 18.29 4.23 -3.67
C CYS A 228 18.98 3.01 -4.32
N LEU A 229 18.99 1.89 -3.61
CA LEU A 229 19.62 0.62 -3.99
C LEU A 229 18.81 -0.18 -5.03
N ASP A 230 17.56 0.22 -5.29
CA ASP A 230 16.65 -0.46 -6.22
C ASP A 230 16.14 0.52 -7.29
N PRO A 231 16.91 0.75 -8.37
CA PRO A 231 16.56 1.71 -9.41
C PRO A 231 15.24 1.38 -10.14
N SER A 232 14.83 0.10 -10.13
CA SER A 232 13.62 -0.38 -10.81
C SER A 232 12.34 0.23 -10.21
N LYS A 233 12.38 0.64 -8.94
CA LYS A 233 11.26 1.30 -8.25
C LYS A 233 11.11 2.78 -8.59
N ASN A 234 12.18 3.46 -9.01
CA ASN A 234 12.11 4.86 -9.45
C ASN A 234 11.59 4.99 -10.88
N LEU A 235 11.92 4.04 -11.78
CA LEU A 235 11.39 4.02 -13.16
C LEU A 235 9.87 3.80 -13.22
N ARG A 236 9.29 2.97 -12.33
CA ARG A 236 7.83 2.75 -12.26
C ARG A 236 7.02 4.00 -11.91
N LYS A 237 7.63 5.03 -11.30
CA LYS A 237 6.94 6.28 -10.95
C LYS A 237 6.81 7.25 -12.14
N GLN A 238 7.59 7.07 -13.21
CA GLN A 238 7.51 7.90 -14.42
C GLN A 238 6.60 7.32 -15.51
N SER A 239 6.40 6.00 -15.52
CA SER A 239 5.45 5.33 -16.41
C SER A 239 4.20 4.90 -15.64
N ALA A 240 3.22 5.80 -15.54
CA ALA A 240 1.85 5.42 -15.24
C ALA A 240 1.28 4.62 -16.42
N THR A 241 1.68 3.35 -16.54
CA THR A 241 0.96 2.38 -17.36
C THR A 241 1.09 1.03 -16.68
N GLU A 242 -0.05 0.59 -16.15
CA GLU A 242 -0.23 -0.71 -15.54
C GLU A 242 0.08 -1.79 -16.57
N ASN A 243 1.02 -2.69 -16.23
CA ASN A 243 1.00 -4.13 -16.50
C ASN A 243 2.43 -4.67 -16.34
N GLY A 244 2.70 -5.24 -15.17
CA GLY A 244 3.97 -5.88 -14.86
C GLY A 244 3.81 -6.90 -13.74
N THR A 245 3.45 -8.11 -14.14
CA THR A 245 3.41 -9.34 -13.35
C THR A 245 4.79 -9.61 -12.75
N SER A 246 4.92 -9.59 -11.42
CA SER A 246 5.95 -10.38 -10.71
C SER A 246 5.81 -10.31 -9.18
N SER A 247 5.69 -11.51 -8.60
CA SER A 247 5.97 -11.87 -7.20
C SER A 247 5.02 -11.38 -6.11
N ASP A 248 4.32 -12.35 -5.51
CA ASP A 248 3.34 -12.30 -4.42
C ASP A 248 3.89 -11.84 -3.04
N SER A 249 4.98 -11.06 -3.01
CA SER A 249 5.48 -10.50 -1.74
C SER A 249 4.71 -9.26 -1.34
N GLU A 250 4.38 -9.17 -0.05
CA GLU A 250 3.98 -7.92 0.60
C GLU A 250 5.07 -6.87 0.32
N SER A 251 4.72 -5.78 -0.35
CA SER A 251 5.66 -4.72 -0.73
C SER A 251 5.27 -3.40 -0.06
N LEU A 252 6.27 -2.55 0.19
CA LEU A 252 6.05 -1.21 0.72
C LEU A 252 5.06 -0.42 -0.14
N ASP A 253 5.11 -0.56 -1.47
CA ASP A 253 4.19 0.13 -2.38
C ASP A 253 2.73 -0.29 -2.16
N LYS A 254 2.48 -1.60 -1.94
CA LYS A 254 1.13 -2.10 -1.59
C LYS A 254 0.68 -1.55 -0.23
N ALA A 255 1.56 -1.56 0.78
CA ALA A 255 1.25 -1.04 2.12
C ALA A 255 0.99 0.49 2.11
N LEU A 256 1.75 1.25 1.32
CA LEU A 256 1.56 2.69 1.16
C LEU A 256 0.30 3.04 0.38
N ARG A 257 -0.02 2.32 -0.71
CA ARG A 257 -1.30 2.50 -1.43
C ARG A 257 -2.48 2.36 -0.49
N TRP A 258 -2.42 1.37 0.40
CA TRP A 258 -3.43 1.19 1.43
C TRP A 258 -3.45 2.34 2.44
N CYS A 259 -2.29 2.70 3.01
CA CYS A 259 -2.20 3.79 3.97
C CYS A 259 -2.78 5.08 3.39
N ASN A 260 -2.59 5.33 2.10
CA ASN A 260 -3.15 6.47 1.39
C ASN A 260 -4.68 6.51 1.36
N LYS A 261 -5.36 5.36 1.22
CA LYS A 261 -6.84 5.30 1.22
C LYS A 261 -7.44 5.78 2.55
N ILE A 262 -6.77 5.47 3.65
CA ILE A 262 -7.29 5.74 4.99
C ILE A 262 -6.46 6.73 5.80
N ALA A 263 -5.47 7.40 5.18
CA ALA A 263 -4.47 8.17 5.92
C ALA A 263 -5.08 9.19 6.88
N LYS A 264 -6.21 9.78 6.48
CA LYS A 264 -6.94 10.78 7.25
C LYS A 264 -7.56 10.24 8.54
N SER A 265 -7.84 8.93 8.62
CA SER A 265 -8.38 8.29 9.82
C SER A 265 -7.32 7.94 10.87
N PHE A 266 -6.03 8.04 10.52
CA PHE A 266 -4.97 7.93 11.51
C PHE A 266 -4.96 9.14 12.46
N PRO A 267 -4.48 8.99 13.70
CA PRO A 267 -4.36 10.11 14.61
C PRO A 267 -3.33 11.16 14.16
N LEU A 268 -3.60 12.42 14.50
CA LEU A 268 -2.65 13.53 14.35
C LEU A 268 -1.43 13.32 15.25
N VAL A 269 -0.27 13.75 14.78
CA VAL A 269 0.95 13.78 15.62
C VAL A 269 0.84 14.90 16.64
N THR A 270 0.98 14.55 17.93
CA THR A 270 0.92 15.51 19.04
C THR A 270 2.24 15.69 19.79
N ASN A 271 3.20 14.78 19.58
CA ASN A 271 4.54 14.82 20.17
C ASN A 271 5.59 15.09 19.09
N PHE A 272 6.40 16.13 19.25
CA PHE A 272 7.37 16.60 18.25
C PHE A 272 8.81 16.27 18.62
N LYS A 273 9.07 15.02 18.98
CA LYS A 273 10.42 14.52 19.25
C LYS A 273 11.19 14.41 17.92
N LYS A 274 12.44 14.89 17.89
CA LYS A 274 13.35 14.69 16.76
C LYS A 274 13.51 13.20 16.45
N GLU A 275 13.59 12.87 15.17
CA GLU A 275 13.61 11.51 14.59
C GLU A 275 12.31 10.70 14.74
N LEU A 276 11.22 11.29 15.28
CA LEU A 276 9.96 10.55 15.42
C LEU A 276 9.42 10.15 14.04
N PRO A 277 9.13 8.85 13.79
CA PRO A 277 8.50 8.39 12.57
C PRO A 277 7.05 8.89 12.44
N CYS A 278 6.67 9.31 11.24
CA CYS A 278 5.30 9.75 10.93
C CYS A 278 4.93 9.46 9.47
N LEU A 279 3.64 9.62 9.16
CA LEU A 279 3.15 9.80 7.81
C LEU A 279 2.99 11.30 7.55
N ALA A 280 3.38 11.74 6.36
CA ALA A 280 3.22 13.12 5.91
C ALA A 280 2.62 13.19 4.51
N GLU A 281 1.65 14.08 4.34
CA GLU A 281 1.03 14.37 3.05
C GLU A 281 1.96 15.23 2.21
N TYR A 282 2.29 14.82 0.99
CA TYR A 282 3.09 15.58 0.04
C TYR A 282 2.19 16.44 -0.89
N VAL A 283 2.79 17.21 -1.79
CA VAL A 283 2.07 18.17 -2.64
C VAL A 283 1.14 17.52 -3.67
N ASP A 284 1.33 16.23 -3.94
CA ASP A 284 0.47 15.40 -4.79
C ASP A 284 -0.78 14.87 -4.06
N GLY A 285 -0.94 15.19 -2.77
CA GLY A 285 -2.04 14.71 -1.93
C GLY A 285 -1.86 13.28 -1.42
N LEU A 286 -0.72 12.65 -1.70
CA LEU A 286 -0.38 11.31 -1.20
C LEU A 286 0.42 11.40 0.10
N TRP A 287 0.27 10.39 0.93
CA TRP A 287 0.92 10.21 2.22
C TRP A 287 2.11 9.28 2.09
N TYR A 288 3.23 9.73 2.66
CA TYR A 288 4.52 9.04 2.58
C TYR A 288 5.13 8.87 3.96
N ARG A 289 6.04 7.91 4.10
CA ARG A 289 6.82 7.72 5.34
C ARG A 289 7.79 8.88 5.50
N ALA A 290 7.75 9.50 6.66
CA ALA A 290 8.60 10.62 7.01
C ALA A 290 9.11 10.51 8.45
N LYS A 291 10.06 11.37 8.80
CA LYS A 291 10.50 11.59 10.17
C LYS A 291 10.55 13.07 10.50
N LEU A 292 10.29 13.41 11.76
CA LEU A 292 10.35 14.77 12.26
C LEU A 292 11.82 15.18 12.49
N LEU A 293 12.20 16.37 12.05
CA LEU A 293 13.54 16.92 12.29
C LEU A 293 13.53 18.05 13.30
N SER A 294 12.66 19.04 13.10
CA SER A 294 12.55 20.20 14.00
C SER A 294 11.20 20.91 13.85
N VAL A 295 10.83 21.67 14.89
CA VAL A 295 9.70 22.60 14.85
C VAL A 295 10.26 23.99 14.55
N THR A 296 9.71 24.67 13.55
CA THR A 296 10.12 26.02 13.19
C THR A 296 9.47 27.07 14.09
N LYS A 297 10.04 28.28 14.14
CA LYS A 297 9.68 29.31 15.14
C LYS A 297 8.34 30.02 14.90
N PHE A 298 7.75 29.89 13.72
CA PHE A 298 6.48 30.53 13.36
C PHE A 298 5.41 29.43 13.26
N VAL A 299 4.34 29.55 14.06
CA VAL A 299 3.07 28.79 14.07
C VAL A 299 3.16 27.38 13.48
N PRO A 300 3.09 26.32 14.32
CA PRO A 300 3.95 25.14 14.24
C PRO A 300 4.04 24.50 12.84
N ASP A 301 4.94 25.06 12.05
CA ASP A 301 5.45 24.47 10.82
C ASP A 301 6.60 23.54 11.18
N ILE A 302 6.53 22.30 10.71
CA ILE A 302 7.44 21.23 11.12
C ILE A 302 8.29 20.86 9.93
N LEU A 303 9.61 20.89 10.13
CA LEU A 303 10.55 20.35 9.18
C LEU A 303 10.55 18.83 9.30
N ILE A 304 10.15 18.18 8.22
CA ILE A 304 10.14 16.72 8.08
C ILE A 304 11.07 16.29 6.95
N GLN A 305 11.48 15.03 7.00
CA GLN A 305 12.18 14.36 5.90
C GLN A 305 11.43 13.11 5.48
N PHE A 306 11.20 12.96 4.18
CA PHE A 306 10.66 11.74 3.59
C PHE A 306 11.75 10.69 3.48
N VAL A 307 11.65 9.65 4.30
CA VAL A 307 12.74 8.66 4.47
C VAL A 307 12.97 7.78 3.26
N ASP A 308 11.99 7.70 2.36
CA ASP A 308 12.06 6.89 1.14
C ASP A 308 12.64 7.66 -0.06
N TYR A 309 12.84 8.97 0.08
CA TYR A 309 13.32 9.85 -1.00
C TYR A 309 14.51 10.72 -0.57
N GLY A 310 14.68 10.97 0.72
CA GLY A 310 15.69 11.90 1.27
C GLY A 310 15.23 13.35 1.26
N THR A 311 14.14 13.67 0.57
CA THR A 311 13.61 15.04 0.41
C THR A 311 13.05 15.59 1.72
N TYR A 312 13.10 16.92 1.85
CA TYR A 312 12.60 17.65 3.02
C TYR A 312 11.36 18.46 2.67
N LEU A 313 10.49 18.66 3.66
CA LEU A 313 9.32 19.53 3.53
C LEU A 313 9.07 20.24 4.85
N VAL A 314 8.69 21.51 4.76
CA VAL A 314 8.08 22.24 5.89
C VAL A 314 6.58 22.10 5.74
N ALA A 315 5.91 21.49 6.72
CA ALA A 315 4.48 21.23 6.67
C ALA A 315 3.79 21.56 8.00
N PRO A 316 2.53 22.02 7.96
CA PRO A 316 1.73 22.20 9.17
C PRO A 316 1.38 20.85 9.79
N MET A 317 1.13 20.86 11.11
CA MET A 317 0.69 19.68 11.87
C MET A 317 -0.52 18.94 11.26
N SER A 318 -1.42 19.65 10.57
CA SER A 318 -2.60 19.06 9.93
C SER A 318 -2.27 18.06 8.82
N ARG A 319 -1.06 18.13 8.24
CA ARG A 319 -0.53 17.23 7.21
C ARG A 319 0.33 16.10 7.77
N LEU A 320 0.37 15.95 9.09
CA LEU A 320 1.09 14.87 9.77
C LEU A 320 0.11 13.90 10.41
N ARG A 321 0.44 12.61 10.32
CA ARG A 321 -0.29 11.52 10.95
C ARG A 321 0.70 10.57 11.59
N HIS A 322 0.27 9.89 12.63
CA HIS A 322 1.06 8.79 13.16
C HIS A 322 1.21 7.70 12.11
N ILE A 323 2.40 7.12 12.07
CA ILE A 323 2.69 6.01 11.17
C ILE A 323 2.28 4.69 11.81
N PRO A 324 1.51 3.84 11.10
CA PRO A 324 1.29 2.47 11.53
C PRO A 324 2.61 1.69 11.67
N TYR A 325 2.81 0.99 12.79
CA TYR A 325 4.06 0.28 13.07
C TYR A 325 4.41 -0.80 12.03
N HIS A 326 3.42 -1.40 11.37
CA HIS A 326 3.68 -2.36 10.29
C HIS A 326 4.45 -1.73 9.11
N LEU A 327 4.39 -0.40 8.92
CA LEU A 327 5.21 0.29 7.92
C LEU A 327 6.68 0.45 8.36
N LEU A 328 6.99 0.34 9.65
CA LEU A 328 8.36 0.44 10.17
C LEU A 328 9.18 -0.83 9.94
N LYS A 329 8.52 -1.97 9.63
CA LYS A 329 9.21 -3.22 9.27
C LYS A 329 9.96 -3.10 7.93
N TYR A 330 9.54 -2.19 7.07
CA TYR A 330 10.19 -1.95 5.78
C TYR A 330 11.40 -1.02 5.98
N PRO A 331 12.59 -1.37 5.48
CA PRO A 331 13.72 -0.46 5.51
C PRO A 331 13.45 0.85 4.74
N VAL A 332 14.15 1.92 5.08
CA VAL A 332 14.10 3.17 4.31
C VAL A 332 14.62 2.95 2.89
N GLN A 333 14.01 3.63 1.91
CA GLN A 333 14.43 3.47 0.51
C GLN A 333 15.53 4.45 0.07
N ALA A 334 15.77 5.53 0.82
CA ALA A 334 16.81 6.50 0.55
C ALA A 334 17.87 6.49 1.67
N VAL A 335 19.13 6.22 1.28
CA VAL A 335 20.27 6.19 2.19
C VAL A 335 21.14 7.40 1.93
N GLN A 336 21.39 8.18 2.98
CA GLN A 336 22.32 9.30 2.95
C GLN A 336 23.75 8.79 2.85
N VAL A 337 24.52 9.29 1.88
CA VAL A 337 25.90 8.90 1.64
C VAL A 337 26.77 10.11 1.30
N LEU A 338 28.05 9.99 1.61
CA LEU A 338 29.09 10.92 1.18
C LEU A 338 29.83 10.39 -0.05
N LEU A 339 30.13 11.28 -0.98
CA LEU A 339 30.92 10.96 -2.17
C LEU A 339 32.41 11.20 -1.90
N ALA A 340 33.23 10.20 -2.19
CA ALA A 340 34.67 10.25 -1.96
C ALA A 340 35.48 10.83 -3.13
N GLY A 341 36.70 11.26 -2.83
CA GLY A 341 37.76 11.53 -3.81
C GLY A 341 37.81 12.96 -4.35
N PHE A 342 36.97 13.87 -3.86
CA PHE A 342 36.99 15.26 -4.28
C PHE A 342 36.51 16.20 -3.18
N ARG A 343 36.90 17.47 -3.28
CA ARG A 343 36.51 18.56 -2.39
C ARG A 343 36.15 19.81 -3.22
N PRO A 344 35.54 20.85 -2.62
CA PRO A 344 35.25 22.08 -3.34
C PRO A 344 36.54 22.71 -3.89
N ALA A 345 36.48 23.28 -5.09
CA ALA A 345 37.64 23.94 -5.69
C ALA A 345 38.01 25.19 -4.88
N SER A 346 39.28 25.28 -4.48
CA SER A 346 39.78 26.39 -3.66
C SER A 346 39.67 27.75 -4.37
N ASP A 347 39.77 27.75 -5.71
CA ASP A 347 39.74 28.95 -6.56
C ASP A 347 38.39 29.16 -7.29
N ASP A 348 37.28 28.57 -6.81
CA ASP A 348 35.96 28.76 -7.42
C ASP A 348 35.49 30.23 -7.31
N LYS A 349 35.46 30.95 -8.44
CA LYS A 349 35.08 32.37 -8.54
C LYS A 349 33.56 32.63 -8.56
N ASN A 350 32.71 31.60 -8.52
CA ASN A 350 31.26 31.81 -8.54
C ASN A 350 30.77 32.51 -7.27
N ILE A 351 29.92 33.53 -7.42
CA ILE A 351 29.45 34.36 -6.29
C ILE A 351 28.33 33.67 -5.52
N GLU A 352 27.44 32.96 -6.22
CA GLU A 352 26.29 32.28 -5.61
C GLU A 352 26.73 30.98 -4.92
N ARG A 353 26.55 30.94 -3.60
CA ARG A 353 26.91 29.80 -2.73
C ARG A 353 25.68 29.11 -2.18
N ILE A 354 25.82 27.83 -1.84
CA ILE A 354 24.79 27.08 -1.13
C ILE A 354 24.72 27.64 0.30
N PRO A 355 23.57 28.19 0.78
CA PRO A 355 23.51 28.91 2.05
C PRO A 355 23.97 28.12 3.28
N TYR A 356 23.75 26.80 3.27
CA TYR A 356 24.10 25.88 4.37
C TYR A 356 25.38 25.09 4.13
N SER A 357 26.03 25.25 2.97
CA SER A 357 27.28 24.60 2.57
C SER A 357 28.08 25.57 1.67
N PRO A 358 28.49 26.72 2.23
CA PRO A 358 28.99 27.86 1.46
C PRO A 358 30.32 27.61 0.74
N GLU A 359 31.00 26.52 1.09
CA GLU A 359 32.18 26.02 0.38
C GLU A 359 31.85 25.57 -1.06
N TRP A 360 30.60 25.23 -1.37
CA TRP A 360 30.16 24.89 -2.72
C TRP A 360 29.40 26.04 -3.39
N SER A 361 29.66 26.27 -4.69
CA SER A 361 28.81 27.13 -5.51
C SER A 361 27.48 26.47 -5.87
N MET A 362 26.47 27.30 -6.12
CA MET A 362 25.23 26.84 -6.77
C MET A 362 25.52 26.21 -8.14
N LYS A 363 26.55 26.69 -8.86
CA LYS A 363 26.99 26.09 -10.12
C LYS A 363 27.51 24.66 -9.95
N ALA A 364 28.28 24.38 -8.89
CA ALA A 364 28.72 23.03 -8.56
C ALA A 364 27.55 22.09 -8.25
N LEU A 365 26.55 22.59 -7.51
CA LEU A 365 25.32 21.84 -7.22
C LEU A 365 24.58 21.46 -8.50
N TRP A 366 24.29 22.42 -9.38
CA TRP A 366 23.59 22.15 -10.64
C TRP A 366 24.38 21.23 -11.58
N ALA A 367 25.70 21.42 -11.65
CA ALA A 367 26.57 20.51 -12.40
C ALA A 367 26.46 19.07 -11.87
N MET A 368 26.40 18.88 -10.55
CA MET A 368 26.18 17.55 -9.97
C MET A 368 24.80 17.00 -10.29
N VAL A 369 23.73 17.82 -10.22
CA VAL A 369 22.37 17.43 -10.62
C VAL A 369 22.36 16.91 -12.06
N ASP A 370 22.94 17.67 -13.00
CA ASP A 370 23.05 17.27 -14.41
C ASP A 370 23.86 15.96 -14.60
N CYS A 371 24.75 15.65 -13.65
CA CYS A 371 25.53 14.44 -13.70
C CYS A 371 24.76 13.20 -13.25
N VAL A 372 23.74 13.34 -12.39
CA VAL A 372 23.06 12.21 -11.75
C VAL A 372 21.59 12.05 -12.16
N GLU A 373 20.90 13.13 -12.52
CA GLU A 373 19.47 13.11 -12.80
C GLU A 373 19.15 12.29 -14.05
N GLY A 374 18.23 11.32 -13.91
CA GLY A 374 17.74 10.49 -15.01
C GLY A 374 18.76 9.52 -15.61
N LYS A 375 19.97 9.38 -15.04
CA LYS A 375 21.02 8.49 -15.54
C LYS A 375 21.06 7.17 -14.80
N ARG A 376 21.65 6.15 -15.43
CA ARG A 376 21.93 4.89 -14.73
C ARG A 376 23.29 5.03 -14.07
N LEU A 377 23.30 4.83 -12.76
CA LEU A 377 24.48 5.01 -11.93
C LEU A 377 24.81 3.69 -11.26
N SER A 378 26.06 3.57 -10.87
CA SER A 378 26.50 2.51 -9.97
C SER A 378 27.35 3.11 -8.86
N ALA A 379 27.40 2.44 -7.72
CA ALA A 379 28.18 2.86 -6.58
C ALA A 379 29.01 1.70 -6.03
N SER A 380 30.13 2.02 -5.39
CA SER A 380 30.88 1.08 -4.56
C SER A 380 31.09 1.68 -3.18
N ILE A 381 30.84 0.89 -2.14
CA ILE A 381 31.02 1.34 -0.75
C ILE A 381 32.50 1.30 -0.39
N LEU A 382 32.97 2.37 0.26
CA LEU A 382 34.32 2.49 0.80
C LEU A 382 34.33 2.30 2.31
N THR A 383 33.47 3.02 3.03
CA THR A 383 33.35 2.93 4.48
C THR A 383 31.88 2.93 4.89
N LEU A 384 31.54 2.17 5.93
CA LEU A 384 30.18 2.08 6.49
C LEU A 384 30.01 2.90 7.78
N SER A 385 31.11 3.37 8.38
CA SER A 385 31.15 4.10 9.65
C SER A 385 32.37 5.03 9.68
N PRO A 386 32.28 6.26 10.24
CA PRO A 386 31.12 6.85 10.92
C PRO A 386 29.97 7.25 10.00
N GLU A 387 30.26 7.57 8.73
CA GLU A 387 29.29 7.91 7.69
C GLU A 387 29.49 6.99 6.48
N VAL A 388 28.41 6.62 5.81
CA VAL A 388 28.48 5.76 4.63
C VAL A 388 29.11 6.55 3.49
N THR A 389 30.31 6.15 3.08
CA THR A 389 31.06 6.82 2.01
C THR A 389 31.16 5.91 0.80
N ILE A 390 30.91 6.47 -0.38
CA ILE A 390 30.87 5.72 -1.65
C ILE A 390 31.70 6.41 -2.74
N SER A 391 32.10 5.61 -3.72
CA SER A 391 32.42 6.11 -5.06
C SER A 391 31.19 5.96 -5.94
N LEU A 392 30.84 6.99 -6.70
CA LEU A 392 29.68 7.02 -7.60
C LEU A 392 30.16 7.09 -9.05
N TYR A 393 29.64 6.19 -9.88
CA TYR A 393 30.03 6.00 -11.28
C TYR A 393 28.86 6.26 -12.22
N GLY A 394 29.15 6.93 -13.35
CA GLY A 394 28.22 7.11 -14.45
C GLY A 394 28.08 5.86 -15.33
N ASP A 395 27.21 5.95 -16.35
CA ASP A 395 27.02 4.92 -17.38
C ASP A 395 28.32 4.57 -18.15
N ASP A 396 29.22 5.54 -18.26
CA ASP A 396 30.54 5.41 -18.88
C ASP A 396 31.58 4.74 -17.95
N LYS A 397 31.17 4.34 -16.74
CA LYS A 397 32.02 3.79 -15.66
C LYS A 397 33.05 4.77 -15.11
N ASN A 398 32.97 6.06 -15.46
CA ASN A 398 33.82 7.08 -14.86
C ASN A 398 33.21 7.60 -13.57
N LEU A 399 34.07 8.10 -12.68
CA LEU A 399 33.65 8.75 -11.44
C LEU A 399 32.87 10.02 -11.79
N VAL A 400 31.66 10.13 -11.24
CA VAL A 400 30.73 11.24 -11.51
C VAL A 400 31.36 12.60 -11.21
N HIS A 401 32.16 12.70 -10.14
CA HIS A 401 32.78 13.95 -9.72
C HIS A 401 33.88 14.46 -10.67
N LEU A 402 34.43 13.63 -11.57
CA LEU A 402 35.48 14.06 -12.51
C LEU A 402 35.00 15.21 -13.39
N LYS A 403 33.73 15.20 -13.78
CA LYS A 403 33.14 16.29 -14.57
C LYS A 403 33.12 17.63 -13.81
N LEU A 404 32.92 17.61 -12.48
CA LEU A 404 33.02 18.83 -11.67
C LEU A 404 34.46 19.35 -11.62
N ILE A 405 35.44 18.44 -11.59
CA ILE A 405 36.87 18.79 -11.60
C ILE A 405 37.26 19.41 -12.95
N GLU A 406 36.85 18.81 -14.06
CA GLU A 406 37.06 19.35 -15.41
C GLU A 406 36.46 20.76 -15.58
N MET A 407 35.34 21.03 -14.91
CA MET A 407 34.69 22.34 -14.91
C MET A 407 35.33 23.35 -13.93
N GLY A 408 36.35 22.95 -13.17
CA GLY A 408 36.99 23.78 -12.14
C GLY A 408 36.07 24.09 -10.95
N LEU A 409 35.07 23.23 -10.70
CA LEU A 409 34.09 23.37 -9.60
C LEU A 409 34.46 22.50 -8.39
N ALA A 410 35.37 21.54 -8.58
CA ALA A 410 35.92 20.67 -7.56
C ALA A 410 37.41 20.42 -7.82
N GLU A 411 38.11 19.91 -6.82
CA GLU A 411 39.50 19.42 -6.92
C GLU A 411 39.61 18.05 -6.24
N LEU A 412 40.64 17.27 -6.57
CA LEU A 412 40.86 15.95 -5.94
C LEU A 412 41.16 16.14 -4.45
N ASP A 413 40.59 15.26 -3.63
CA ASP A 413 40.94 15.13 -2.22
C ASP A 413 42.18 14.24 -2.16
N GLU A 414 43.33 14.80 -1.78
CA GLU A 414 44.62 14.08 -1.68
C GLU A 414 44.66 13.05 -0.56
#